data_AF-A0A2R6E2G7-F1
#
_entry.id   AF-A0A2R6E2G7-F1
#
_cell.length_a   1.000
_cell.length_b   1.000
_cell.length_c   1.000
_cell.angle_alpha   90.00
_cell.angle_beta   90.00
_cell.angle_gamma   90.00
#
_symmetry.space_group_name_H-M   'P 1'
#
loop_
_entity.id
_entity.type
_entity.pdbx_description
1 polymer ?
#
loop_
_entity_poly.entity_id
_entity_poly.type
_entity_poly.pdbx_seq_one_letter_code
_entity_poly.pdbx_strand_id
1 'polypeptide(L)' 'MNAMQDIARAENPLDLSLSESELERRREHITEFVRSRLDAAGVDRAVIGLSGGIDSTLTGHLLVEAVGAENVHGLVMP' A
#
# COMPACT_ATOMS: atom_id res chain seq x y z
N MET A 1 -17.56 -3.92 40.30
CA MET A 1 -18.10 -2.75 39.58
C MET A 1 -17.11 -2.36 38.51
N ASN A 2 -17.62 -2.35 37.28
CA ASN A 2 -16.91 -2.31 36.01
C ASN A 2 -16.42 -0.89 35.72
N ALA A 3 -15.12 -0.68 35.60
CA ALA A 3 -14.54 0.60 35.13
C ALA A 3 -13.93 0.38 33.75
N MET A 4 -14.76 -0.10 32.82
CA MET A 4 -14.51 0.10 31.40
C MET A 4 -14.72 1.61 31.18
N GLN A 5 -13.63 2.37 31.19
CA GLN A 5 -13.68 3.81 30.93
C GLN A 5 -14.41 4.04 29.60
N ASP A 6 -15.47 4.83 29.66
CA ASP A 6 -16.32 5.16 28.52
C ASP A 6 -15.46 5.73 27.38
N ILE A 7 -15.33 4.97 26.29
CA ILE A 7 -14.72 5.48 25.06
C ILE A 7 -15.69 6.51 24.50
N ALA A 8 -15.40 7.79 24.74
CA ALA A 8 -16.17 8.90 24.19
C ALA A 8 -15.92 9.01 22.68
N ARG A 9 -17.01 9.07 21.89
CA ARG A 9 -16.92 9.37 20.45
C ARG A 9 -16.76 10.87 20.26
N ALA A 10 -15.81 11.27 19.41
CA ALA A 10 -15.63 12.67 19.07
C ALA A 10 -16.86 13.21 18.32
N GLU A 11 -17.39 14.35 18.76
CA GLU A 11 -18.54 15.01 18.13
C GLU A 11 -18.21 15.56 16.73
N ASN A 12 -16.94 15.88 16.48
CA ASN A 12 -16.45 16.28 15.16
C ASN A 12 -15.14 15.54 14.85
N PRO A 13 -15.20 14.34 14.23
CA PRO A 13 -14.01 13.57 13.93
C PRO A 13 -13.17 14.27 12.85
N LEU A 14 -11.84 14.17 12.99
CA LEU A 14 -10.93 14.61 11.93
C LEU A 14 -11.19 13.77 10.67
N ASP A 15 -11.35 14.44 9.53
CA ASP A 15 -11.31 13.78 8.23
C ASP A 15 -9.86 13.47 7.88
N LEU A 16 -9.54 12.18 7.83
CA LEU A 16 -8.22 11.66 7.47
C LEU A 16 -8.18 11.17 6.02
N SER A 17 -9.24 11.42 5.24
CA SER A 17 -9.24 11.12 3.83
C SER A 17 -8.28 12.02 3.07
N LEU A 18 -7.66 11.45 2.05
CA LEU A 18 -6.78 12.19 1.15
C LEU A 18 -7.62 12.75 0.01
N SER A 19 -7.39 14.01 -0.35
CA SER A 19 -7.90 14.57 -1.60
C SER A 19 -7.35 13.82 -2.81
N GLU A 20 -7.98 13.94 -3.98
CA GLU A 20 -7.50 13.33 -5.22
C GLU A 20 -6.05 13.71 -5.53
N SER A 21 -5.69 14.98 -5.31
CA SER A 21 -4.32 15.47 -5.52
C SER A 21 -3.29 14.90 -4.53
N GLU A 22 -3.72 14.56 -3.32
CA GLU A 22 -2.87 13.90 -2.32
C GLU A 22 -2.72 12.41 -2.63
N LEU A 23 -3.79 11.76 -3.08
CA LEU A 23 -3.74 10.37 -3.54
C LEU A 23 -2.79 10.23 -4.74
N GLU A 24 -2.86 11.14 -5.71
CA GLU A 24 -1.98 11.11 -6.87
C GLU A 24 -0.51 11.27 -6.47
N ARG A 25 -0.19 12.29 -5.67
CA ARG A 25 1.17 12.48 -5.14
C ARG A 25 1.66 11.26 -4.35
N ARG A 26 0.76 10.57 -3.64
CA ARG A 26 1.13 9.38 -2.87
C ARG A 26 1.39 8.18 -3.78
N ARG A 27 0.59 8.00 -4.84
CA ARG A 27 0.80 6.99 -5.89
C ARG A 27 2.15 7.19 -6.57
N GLU A 28 2.42 8.40 -7.06
CA GLU A 28 3.69 8.76 -7.72
C GLU A 28 4.90 8.49 -6.81
N HIS A 29 4.85 8.94 -5.56
CA HIS A 29 5.91 8.67 -4.58
C HIS A 29 6.12 7.17 -4.39
N ILE A 30 5.05 6.37 -4.20
CA ILE A 30 5.21 4.93 -3.95
C ILE A 30 5.80 4.23 -5.19
N THR A 31 5.37 4.56 -6.41
CA THR A 31 5.90 3.91 -7.62
C THR A 31 7.34 4.30 -7.89
N GLU A 32 7.73 5.56 -7.66
CA GLU A 32 9.14 6.00 -7.72
C GLU A 32 9.99 5.31 -6.65
N PHE A 33 9.47 5.19 -5.42
CA PHE A 33 10.13 4.46 -4.36
C PHE A 33 10.39 3.00 -4.76
N VAL A 34 9.40 2.30 -5.31
CA VAL A 34 9.57 0.92 -5.79
C VAL A 34 10.68 0.83 -6.83
N ARG A 35 10.66 1.68 -7.86
CA ARG A 35 11.70 1.69 -8.92
C ARG A 35 13.09 1.89 -8.33
N SER A 36 13.26 2.92 -7.49
CA SER A 36 14.56 3.21 -6.86
C SER A 36 15.07 2.07 -5.98
N ARG A 37 14.18 1.28 -5.36
CA ARG A 37 14.57 0.14 -4.53
C ARG A 37 15.04 -1.04 -5.36
N LEU A 38 14.41 -1.30 -6.50
CA LEU A 38 14.84 -2.34 -7.44
C LEU A 38 16.18 -1.96 -8.07
N ASP A 39 16.33 -0.71 -8.50
CA ASP A 39 17.59 -0.18 -9.05
C ASP A 39 18.73 -0.29 -8.04
N ALA A 40 18.50 0.14 -6.78
CA ALA A 40 19.49 0.04 -5.71
C ALA A 40 19.86 -1.40 -5.35
N ALA A 41 18.96 -2.36 -5.57
CA ALA A 41 19.21 -3.78 -5.37
C ALA A 41 19.84 -4.47 -6.60
N GLY A 42 19.90 -3.79 -7.76
CA GLY A 42 20.41 -4.36 -9.01
C GLY A 42 19.54 -5.51 -9.54
N VAL A 43 18.23 -5.45 -9.31
CA VAL A 43 17.28 -6.48 -9.75
C VAL A 43 16.12 -5.87 -10.53
N ASP A 44 15.66 -6.59 -11.54
CA ASP A 44 14.57 -6.13 -12.42
C ASP A 44 13.21 -6.72 -12.04
N ARG A 45 13.13 -7.62 -11.05
CA ARG A 45 11.91 -8.36 -10.71
C ARG A 45 11.57 -8.32 -9.23
N ALA A 46 10.28 -8.29 -8.94
CA ALA A 46 9.72 -8.34 -7.59
C ALA A 46 8.88 -9.60 -7.38
N VAL A 47 8.91 -10.14 -6.15
CA VAL A 47 8.03 -11.23 -5.70
C VAL A 47 7.14 -10.69 -4.58
N ILE A 48 5.84 -10.96 -4.65
CA ILE A 48 4.87 -10.51 -3.65
C ILE A 48 3.93 -11.63 -3.22
N GLY A 49 3.73 -11.77 -1.91
CA GLY A 49 2.67 -12.60 -1.35
C GLY A 49 1.31 -11.91 -1.45
N LEU A 50 0.32 -12.60 -2.02
CA LEU A 50 -1.06 -12.13 -2.15
C LEU A 50 -1.96 -12.91 -1.18
N SER A 51 -2.46 -12.21 -0.15
CA SER A 51 -3.36 -12.81 0.85
C SER A 51 -4.85 -12.64 0.48
N GLY A 52 -5.15 -11.82 -0.52
CA GLY A 52 -6.52 -11.38 -0.83
C GLY A 52 -6.98 -10.16 -0.02
N GLY A 53 -6.18 -9.69 0.95
CA GLY A 53 -6.42 -8.44 1.67
C GLY A 53 -6.10 -7.20 0.83
N ILE A 54 -6.68 -6.07 1.23
CA ILE A 54 -6.54 -4.78 0.53
C ILE A 54 -5.08 -4.32 0.41
N ASP A 55 -4.27 -4.55 1.44
CA ASP A 55 -2.87 -4.12 1.48
C ASP A 55 -2.02 -4.85 0.43
N SER A 56 -2.12 -6.18 0.39
CA SER A 56 -1.39 -6.99 -0.58
C SER A 56 -1.85 -6.73 -2.01
N THR A 57 -3.16 -6.47 -2.20
CA THR A 57 -3.75 -6.15 -3.50
C THR A 57 -3.27 -4.80 -4.01
N LEU A 58 -3.31 -3.76 -3.16
CA LEU A 58 -2.83 -2.42 -3.50
C LEU A 58 -1.32 -2.45 -3.78
N THR A 59 -0.55 -3.14 -2.95
CA THR A 59 0.90 -3.28 -3.15
C THR A 59 1.20 -3.98 -4.47
N GLY A 60 0.52 -5.08 -4.80
CA GLY A 60 0.66 -5.78 -6.07
C GLY A 60 0.32 -4.89 -7.27
N HIS A 61 -0.77 -4.12 -7.18
CA HIS A 61 -1.16 -3.15 -8.21
C HIS A 61 -0.07 -2.08 -8.45
N LEU A 62 0.44 -1.48 -7.38
CA LEU A 62 1.47 -0.44 -7.47
C LEU A 62 2.83 -0.99 -7.92
N LEU A 63 3.18 -2.25 -7.59
CA LEU A 63 4.35 -2.91 -8.15
C LEU A 63 4.24 -3.05 -9.68
N VAL A 64 3.09 -3.51 -10.18
CA VAL A 64 2.84 -3.65 -11.61
C VAL A 64 2.90 -2.28 -12.31
N GLU A 65 2.32 -1.24 -11.72
CA GLU A 65 2.39 0.13 -12.24
C GLU A 65 3.85 0.66 -12.28
N ALA A 66 4.64 0.33 -11.25
CA ALA A 66 6.02 0.77 -11.15
C ALA A 66 6.94 0.10 -12.17
N VAL A 67 6.86 -1.23 -12.32
CA VAL A 67 7.90 -1.99 -13.05
C VAL A 67 7.39 -2.93 -14.15
N GLY A 68 6.08 -2.92 -14.44
CA GLY A 68 5.46 -3.79 -15.44
C GLY A 68 5.06 -5.16 -14.88
N ALA A 69 4.00 -5.74 -15.43
CA ALA A 69 3.43 -7.00 -14.94
C ALA A 69 4.37 -8.20 -15.16
N GLU A 70 5.14 -8.18 -16.24
CA GLU A 70 6.14 -9.19 -16.59
C GLU A 70 7.28 -9.32 -15.55
N ASN A 71 7.46 -8.28 -14.73
CA ASN A 71 8.49 -8.20 -13.71
C ASN A 71 7.95 -8.47 -12.29
N VAL A 72 6.68 -8.79 -12.14
CA VAL A 72 6.05 -9.06 -10.84
C VAL A 72 5.56 -10.51 -10.77
N HIS A 73 6.06 -11.25 -9.78
CA HIS A 73 5.61 -12.61 -9.49
C HIS A 73 4.75 -12.62 -8.22
N GLY A 74 3.44 -12.85 -8.39
CA GLY A 74 2.48 -13.00 -7.30
C GLY A 74 2.41 -14.44 -6.78
N LEU A 75 2.52 -14.62 -5.46
CA LEU A 75 2.41 -15.90 -4.77
C LEU A 75 1.19 -15.89 -3.84
N VAL A 76 0.25 -16.82 -4.05
CA VAL A 76 -0.82 -17.09 -3.08
C VAL A 76 -0.35 -18.24 -2.19
N MET A 77 -0.31 -18.02 -0.88
CA MET A 77 0.12 -19.03 0.10
C MET A 77 -1.05 -19.31 1.05
N PRO A 78 -1.69 -20.49 0.95
CA PRO A 78 -2.82 -20.88 1.80
C PRO A 78 -2.39 -21.26 3.22
#